data_AF-A0A2V8I2E2-F1
#
_entry.id   AF-A0A2V8I2E2-F1
#
_cell.length_a   1.000
_cell.length_b   1.000
_cell.length_c   1.000
_cell.angle_alpha   90.00
_cell.angle_beta   90.00
_cell.angle_gamma   90.00
#
_symmetry.space_group_name_H-M   'P 1'
#
loop_
_entity.id
_entity.type
_entity.pdbx_description
1 polymer ?
#
loop_
_entity_poly.entity_id
_entity_poly.type
_entity_poly.pdbx_seq_one_letter_code
_entity_poly.pdbx_strand_id
1 'polypeptide(L)' 'MRKTAFVMALVVAAFFAGVPPALSSAVGAAVLLIGRTLEPRELYDEVDWGLLVFFIGLFLIVGGAEKAGI' A
#
# COMPACT_ATOMS: atom_id res chain seq x y z
N MET A 1 20.20 0.01 1.54
CA MET A 1 20.17 -0.95 2.67
C MET A 1 19.85 -0.26 4.01
N ARG A 2 20.77 0.49 4.65
CA ARG A 2 20.50 1.07 6.00
C ARG A 2 19.30 2.05 6.05
N LYS A 3 19.11 2.88 5.02
CA LYS A 3 17.94 3.78 4.90
C LYS A 3 16.63 2.99 4.74
N THR A 4 16.65 1.94 3.91
CA THR A 4 15.50 1.06 3.65
C THR A 4 15.05 0.32 4.91
N ALA A 5 16.00 -0.24 5.67
CA ALA A 5 15.72 -0.92 6.93
C ALA A 5 15.12 0.02 7.98
N PHE A 6 15.61 1.26 8.04
CA PHE A 6 15.06 2.27 8.94
C PHE A 6 13.61 2.63 8.58
N VAL A 7 13.33 2.86 7.29
CA VAL A 7 11.96 3.15 6.84
C VAL A 7 11.03 1.96 7.10
N MET A 8 11.48 0.74 6.84
CA MET A 8 10.71 -0.48 7.16
C MET A 8 10.38 -0.57 8.65
N ALA A 9 11.35 -0.38 9.53
CA ALA A 9 11.11 -0.37 10.98
C ALA A 9 10.09 0.71 11.37
N LEU A 10 10.16 1.88 10.74
CA LEU A 10 9.24 3.00 11.00
C LEU A 10 7.82 2.72 10.51
N VAL A 11 7.66 2.10 9.34
CA VAL A 11 6.36 1.64 8.81
C VAL A 11 5.73 0.60 9.73
N VAL A 12 6.51 -0.37 10.18
CA VAL A 12 6.06 -1.41 11.11
C VAL A 12 5.65 -0.80 12.44
N ALA A 13 6.46 0.11 12.99
CA ALA A 13 6.11 0.82 14.22
C ALA A 13 4.82 1.65 14.08
N ALA A 14 4.64 2.33 12.94
CA ALA A 14 3.42 3.10 12.66
C ALA A 14 2.17 2.20 12.59
N PHE A 15 2.30 1.01 11.99
CA PHE A 15 1.21 0.03 11.98
C PHE A 15 0.82 -0.40 13.40
N PHE A 16 1.79 -0.73 14.26
CA PHE A 16 1.52 -1.06 15.66
C PHE A 16 0.99 0.11 16.49
N ALA A 17 1.28 1.35 16.10
CA ALA A 17 0.73 2.55 16.71
C ALA A 17 -0.73 2.84 16.29
N GLY A 18 -1.34 1.99 15.44
CA GLY A 18 -2.74 2.11 15.02
C GLY A 18 -2.94 2.86 13.70
N VAL A 19 -1.87 3.20 12.98
CA VAL A 19 -1.99 3.78 11.63
C VAL A 19 -2.46 2.68 10.67
N PRO A 20 -3.45 2.95 9.79
CA PRO A 20 -3.89 1.96 8.81
C PRO A 20 -2.71 1.43 7.98
N PRO A 21 -2.56 0.10 7.82
CA PRO A 21 -1.41 -0.50 7.16
C PRO A 21 -1.21 0.00 5.72
N ALA A 22 -2.30 0.28 5.00
CA ALA A 22 -2.25 0.85 3.67
C ALA A 22 -1.63 2.26 3.67
N LEU A 23 -1.99 3.10 4.65
CA LEU A 23 -1.46 4.45 4.77
C LEU A 23 0.01 4.44 5.21
N SER A 24 0.36 3.63 6.22
CA SER A 24 1.74 3.55 6.72
C SER A 24 2.71 3.05 5.65
N SER A 25 2.33 2.00 4.91
CA SER A 25 3.13 1.46 3.80
C SER A 25 3.23 2.44 2.63
N ALA A 26 2.14 3.13 2.26
CA ALA A 26 2.16 4.14 1.20
C ALA A 26 3.11 5.30 1.53
N VAL A 27 3.09 5.80 2.76
CA VAL A 27 4.02 6.86 3.22
C VAL A 27 5.46 6.35 3.21
N GLY A 28 5.71 5.12 3.68
CA GLY A 28 7.03 4.51 3.62
C GLY A 28 7.58 4.38 2.19
N ALA A 29 6.75 3.90 1.26
CA ALA A 29 7.08 3.81 -0.16
C ALA A 29 7.37 5.20 -0.76
N ALA A 30 6.54 6.20 -0.47
CA ALA A 30 6.74 7.58 -0.93
C ALA A 30 8.08 8.16 -0.44
N VAL A 31 8.43 7.95 0.84
CA VAL A 31 9.72 8.39 1.40
C VAL A 31 10.89 7.72 0.69
N LEU A 32 10.80 6.42 0.35
CA LEU A 32 11.86 5.70 -0.35
C LEU A 32 11.99 6.12 -1.83
N LEU A 33 10.89 6.44 -2.49
CA LEU A 33 10.87 6.96 -3.86
C LEU A 33 11.49 8.36 -3.94
N ILE A 34 11.09 9.27 -3.05
CA ILE A 34 11.66 10.63 -2.97
C ILE A 34 13.17 10.56 -2.69
N GLY A 35 13.57 9.62 -1.82
CA GLY A 35 14.98 9.38 -1.49
C GLY A 35 15.82 8.77 -2.62
N ARG A 36 15.26 8.53 -3.82
CA ARG A 36 15.87 7.80 -4.95
C ARG A 36 16.52 6.47 -4.52
N THR A 37 15.95 5.82 -3.50
CA THR A 37 16.48 4.52 -3.03
C THR A 37 15.94 3.33 -3.81
N LEU A 38 14.86 3.53 -4.56
CA LEU A 38 14.20 2.54 -5.40
C LEU A 38 13.83 3.24 -6.72
N GLU A 39 14.00 2.56 -7.85
CA GLU A 39 13.49 3.07 -9.10
C GLU A 39 11.96 2.92 -9.12
N PRO A 40 11.20 3.99 -9.43
CA PRO A 40 9.74 3.90 -9.43
C PRO A 40 9.21 2.77 -10.30
N ARG A 41 9.91 2.49 -11.41
CA ARG A 41 9.52 1.44 -12.36
C ARG A 41 9.58 0.05 -11.74
N GLU A 42 10.67 -0.28 -11.04
CA GLU A 42 10.81 -1.55 -10.33
C GLU A 42 9.73 -1.71 -9.26
N LEU A 43 9.43 -0.65 -8.51
CA LEU A 43 8.37 -0.68 -7.50
C LEU A 43 7.00 -0.97 -8.12
N TYR A 44 6.67 -0.36 -9.26
CA TYR A 44 5.40 -0.61 -9.94
C TYR A 44 5.32 -2.02 -10.54
N ASP A 45 6.45 -2.60 -10.98
CA ASP A 45 6.49 -3.97 -11.51
C ASP A 45 6.31 -5.02 -10.39
N GLU A 46 6.71 -4.71 -9.17
CA GLU A 46 6.54 -5.58 -7.98
C GLU A 46 5.10 -5.57 -7.43
N VAL A 47 4.29 -4.57 -7.78
CA VAL A 47 2.90 -4.45 -7.33
C VAL A 47 2.01 -5.39 -8.15
N ASP A 48 1.25 -6.24 -7.45
CA ASP A 48 0.23 -7.09 -8.09
C ASP A 48 -1.02 -6.27 -8.48
N TRP A 49 -0.97 -5.72 -9.69
CA TRP A 49 -2.09 -4.97 -10.27
C TRP A 49 -3.34 -5.83 -10.48
N GLY A 50 -3.16 -7.13 -10.75
CA GLY A 50 -4.28 -8.05 -10.94
C GLY A 50 -5.10 -8.18 -9.66
N LEU A 51 -4.41 -8.35 -8.53
CA LEU A 51 -5.02 -8.42 -7.20
C LEU A 51 -5.71 -7.11 -6.81
N LEU A 52 -5.09 -5.96 -7.08
CA LEU A 52 -5.70 -4.65 -6.80
C LEU A 52 -7.01 -4.47 -7.59
N VAL A 53 -6.99 -4.76 -8.89
CA VAL A 53 -8.20 -4.68 -9.74
C VAL A 53 -9.26 -5.67 -9.28
N PHE A 54 -8.87 -6.88 -8.88
CA PHE A 54 -9.79 -7.86 -8.29
C PHE A 54 -10.48 -7.31 -7.03
N PHE A 55 -9.72 -6.73 -6.09
CA PHE A 55 -10.29 -6.13 -4.89
C PHE A 55 -11.19 -4.93 -5.20
N ILE A 56 -10.79 -4.08 -6.14
CA ILE A 56 -11.65 -2.97 -6.61
C ILE A 56 -12.97 -3.51 -7.14
N GLY A 57 -12.94 -4.55 -7.98
CA GLY A 57 -14.14 -5.20 -8.52
C GLY A 57 -15.01 -5.79 -7.42
N LEU A 58 -14.40 -6.49 -6.45
CA LEU A 58 -15.11 -7.05 -5.30
C LEU A 58 -15.77 -5.95 -4.46
N PHE A 59 -15.06 -4.87 -4.15
CA PHE A 59 -15.62 -3.75 -3.39
C PHE A 59 -16.74 -3.02 -4.14
N LEU A 60 -16.63 -2.88 -5.46
CA LEU A 60 -17.72 -2.34 -6.27
C LEU A 60 -18.96 -3.22 -6.24
N ILE A 61 -18.80 -4.55 -6.37
CA ILE A 61 -19.92 -5.50 -6.31
C ILE A 61 -20.56 -5.51 -4.93
N VAL A 62 -19.76 -5.65 -3.87
CA VAL A 62 -20.24 -5.67 -2.48
C VAL A 62 -20.93 -4.36 -2.12
N GLY A 63 -20.28 -3.22 -2.37
CA GLY A 63 -20.88 -1.91 -2.08
C GLY A 63 -22.08 -1.60 -2.97
N GLY A 64 -22.13 -2.16 -4.18
CA GLY A 64 -23.30 -2.10 -5.07
C GLY A 64 -24.47 -2.92 -4.52
N ALA A 65 -24.21 -4.13 -4.02
CA ALA A 65 -25.20 -4.99 -3.39
C ALA A 65 -25.78 -4.33 -2.12
N GLU A 66 -24.92 -3.83 -1.23
CA GLU A 66 -25.33 -3.11 -0.01
C GLU A 66 -26.26 -1.92 -0.33
N LYS A 67 -25.95 -1.16 -1.38
CA LYS A 67 -26.78 -0.03 -1.83
C LYS A 67 -28.08 -0.46 -2.51
N ALA A 68 -28.09 -1.62 -3.15
CA ALA A 68 -29.28 -2.20 -3.77
C ALA A 68 -30.23 -2.85 -2.74
N GLY A 69 -29.80 -2.98 -1.48
CA GLY A 69 -30.61 -3.53 -0.39
C GLY A 69 -30.65 -5.05 -0.36
N ILE A 70 -29.67 -5.71 -0.98
CA ILE A 70 -29.46 -7.16 -0.96
C ILE A 70 -28.19 -7.52 -0.19
#